data_AF-A0A7Y3Q4A2-F1
#
_entry.id   AF-A0A7Y3Q4A2-F1
#
_cell.length_a   1.000
_cell.length_b   1.000
_cell.length_c   1.000
_cell.angle_alpha   90.00
_cell.angle_beta   90.00
_cell.angle_gamma   90.00
#
_symmetry.space_group_name_H-M   'P 1'
#
loop_
_entity.id
_entity.type
_entity.pdbx_description
1 polymer ?
#
loop_
_entity_poly.entity_id
_entity_poly.type
_entity_poly.pdbx_seq_one_letter_code
_entity_poly.pdbx_strand_id
1 'polypeptide(L)'
;MRKTKRRPVSVGEMLKLEFLEPMGITSKALAEAMGVHRNTVSNLINGGVLTAPVAIKLAAALGNTPEFWLNIQHAVDLWDTRNRYQEEAKFVKPLFVTMEQSART
;
A
#
# COMPACT_ATOMS: atom_id res chain seq x y z
N MET A 1 9.43 3.17 -10.15
CA MET A 1 9.17 3.48 -8.73
C MET A 1 10.42 4.06 -8.08
N ARG A 2 10.31 5.20 -7.38
CA ARG A 2 11.44 5.83 -6.69
C ARG A 2 11.89 4.96 -5.51
N LYS A 3 13.19 4.69 -5.38
CA LYS A 3 13.80 4.13 -4.16
C LYS A 3 13.93 5.27 -3.14
N THR A 4 13.00 5.35 -2.19
CA THR A 4 13.04 6.37 -1.12
C THR A 4 13.68 5.79 0.14
N LYS A 5 14.55 6.56 0.80
CA LYS A 5 15.12 6.17 2.11
C LYS A 5 14.07 6.07 3.21
N ARG A 6 13.00 6.87 3.12
CA ARG A 6 11.90 6.89 4.08
C ARG A 6 10.78 5.94 3.65
N ARG A 7 10.20 5.23 4.63
CA ARG A 7 8.99 4.42 4.46
C ARG A 7 7.84 5.27 3.91
N PRO A 8 7.09 4.80 2.90
CA PRO A 8 5.90 5.49 2.40
C PRO A 8 4.85 5.66 3.48
N VAL A 9 3.96 6.63 3.27
CA VAL A 9 2.75 6.81 4.08
C VAL A 9 1.87 5.56 3.93
N SER A 10 1.39 5.05 5.06
CA SER A 10 0.49 3.91 5.10
C SER A 10 -0.94 4.28 4.71
N VAL A 11 -1.73 3.26 4.34
CA VAL A 11 -3.17 3.45 4.08
C VAL A 11 -3.87 4.08 5.28
N GLY A 12 -3.54 3.64 6.50
CA GLY A 12 -4.11 4.18 7.75
C GLY A 12 -3.79 5.65 7.97
N GLU A 13 -2.52 6.04 7.77
CA GLU A 13 -2.09 7.43 7.89
C GLU A 13 -2.75 8.32 6.83
N MET A 14 -2.78 7.88 5.56
CA MET A 14 -3.49 8.57 4.47
C MET A 14 -4.97 8.75 4.81
N LEU A 15 -5.64 7.67 5.22
CA LEU A 15 -7.06 7.69 5.56
C LEU A 15 -7.35 8.66 6.71
N LYS A 16 -6.51 8.66 7.75
CA LYS A 16 -6.71 9.51 8.91
C LYS A 16 -6.50 10.99 8.60
N LEU A 17 -5.35 11.33 8.01
CA LEU A 17 -4.90 12.71 7.85
C LEU A 17 -5.58 13.43 6.68
N GLU A 18 -5.86 12.74 5.58
CA GLU A 18 -6.37 13.38 4.35
C GLU A 18 -7.89 13.24 4.19
N PHE A 19 -8.54 12.35 4.95
CA PHE A 19 -9.98 12.11 4.84
C PHE A 19 -10.72 12.26 6.17
N LEU A 20 -10.40 11.44 7.19
CA LEU A 20 -11.20 11.43 8.43
C LEU A 20 -11.12 12.75 9.20
N GLU A 21 -9.91 13.29 9.42
CA GLU A 21 -9.72 14.53 10.16
C GLU A 21 -10.30 15.75 9.42
N PRO A 22 -10.03 15.96 8.12
CA PRO A 22 -10.59 17.10 7.38
C PRO A 22 -12.11 17.05 7.23
N MET A 23 -12.69 15.85 7.12
CA MET A 23 -14.14 15.68 6.98
C MET A 23 -14.87 15.61 8.33
N GLY A 24 -14.14 15.54 9.46
CA GLY A 24 -14.75 15.35 10.78
C GLY A 24 -15.48 14.01 10.94
N ILE A 25 -15.09 12.99 10.18
CA ILE A 25 -15.77 11.68 10.16
C ILE A 25 -15.11 10.74 11.17
N THR A 26 -15.92 10.05 11.97
CA THR A 26 -15.42 9.03 12.90
C THR A 26 -15.17 7.70 12.19
N SER A 27 -14.24 6.90 12.71
CA SER A 27 -14.00 5.53 12.22
C SER A 27 -15.25 4.65 12.25
N LYS A 28 -16.17 4.90 13.19
CA LYS A 28 -17.47 4.22 13.26
C LYS A 28 -18.35 4.59 12.07
N ALA A 29 -18.52 5.88 11.79
CA ALA A 29 -19.32 6.36 10.67
C ALA A 29 -18.80 5.85 9.32
N LEU A 30 -17.47 5.83 9.14
CA LEU A 30 -16.87 5.25 7.94
C LEU A 30 -17.15 3.74 7.82
N ALA A 31 -17.04 2.98 8.91
CA ALA A 31 -17.31 1.54 8.89
C ALA A 31 -18.77 1.23 8.51
N GLU A 32 -19.71 2.03 9.03
CA GLU A 32 -21.13 1.96 8.68
C GLU A 32 -21.35 2.26 7.20
N ALA A 33 -20.77 3.35 6.68
CA ALA A 33 -20.87 3.71 5.25
C ALA A 33 -20.29 2.64 4.32
N MET A 34 -19.18 2.00 4.72
CA MET A 34 -18.55 0.92 3.97
C MET A 34 -19.31 -0.42 4.09
N GLY A 35 -20.26 -0.55 5.02
CA GLY A 35 -20.90 -1.83 5.33
C GLY A 35 -19.88 -2.90 5.79
N VAL A 36 -19.00 -2.53 6.73
CA VAL A 36 -17.99 -3.43 7.32
C VAL A 36 -18.00 -3.32 8.85
N HIS A 37 -17.38 -4.28 9.52
CA HIS A 37 -17.20 -4.21 10.97
C HIS A 37 -16.27 -3.04 11.34
N ARG A 38 -16.53 -2.37 12.47
CA ARG A 38 -15.69 -1.24 12.97
C ARG A 38 -14.21 -1.62 13.09
N ASN A 39 -13.92 -2.87 13.44
CA ASN A 39 -12.56 -3.38 13.54
C ASN A 39 -11.81 -3.34 12.20
N THR A 40 -12.49 -3.41 11.05
CA THR A 40 -11.85 -3.28 9.74
C THR A 40 -11.21 -1.89 9.59
N VAL A 41 -11.95 -0.82 9.88
CA VAL A 41 -11.44 0.55 9.82
C VAL A 41 -10.37 0.80 10.89
N SER A 42 -10.60 0.30 12.11
CA SER A 42 -9.60 0.39 13.19
C SER A 42 -8.28 -0.30 12.82
N ASN A 43 -8.35 -1.48 12.22
CA ASN A 43 -7.17 -2.22 11.77
C ASN A 43 -6.41 -1.43 10.70
N LEU A 44 -7.11 -0.84 9.72
CA LEU A 44 -6.47 -0.02 8.69
C LEU A 44 -5.75 1.19 9.30
N ILE A 45 -6.41 1.92 10.21
CA ILE A 45 -5.81 3.10 10.88
C ILE A 45 -4.55 2.71 11.67
N ASN A 46 -4.53 1.51 12.26
CA ASN A 46 -3.40 1.00 13.02
C ASN A 46 -2.34 0.28 12.16
N GLY A 47 -2.31 0.52 10.85
CA GLY A 47 -1.27 0.00 9.95
C GLY A 47 -1.53 -1.42 9.43
N GLY A 48 -2.75 -1.92 9.56
CA GLY A 48 -3.17 -3.19 8.98
C GLY A 48 -3.20 -3.16 7.45
N VAL A 49 -3.11 -4.35 6.86
CA VAL A 49 -3.08 -4.52 5.39
C VAL A 49 -4.44 -4.25 4.79
N LEU A 50 -4.48 -3.41 3.76
CA LEU A 50 -5.65 -3.22 2.92
C LEU A 50 -5.77 -4.34 1.88
N THR A 51 -6.94 -4.98 1.80
CA THR A 51 -7.25 -5.98 0.79
C THR A 51 -8.14 -5.39 -0.32
N ALA A 52 -8.15 -6.01 -1.51
CA ALA A 52 -8.93 -5.53 -2.65
C ALA A 52 -10.45 -5.36 -2.36
N PRO A 53 -11.14 -6.29 -1.67
CA PRO A 53 -12.54 -6.09 -1.31
C PRO A 53 -12.78 -4.88 -0.40
N VAL A 54 -11.86 -4.61 0.53
CA VAL A 54 -11.95 -3.43 1.41
C VAL A 54 -11.64 -2.15 0.64
N ALA A 55 -10.69 -2.18 -0.30
CA ALA A 55 -10.38 -1.06 -1.18
C ALA A 55 -11.59 -0.64 -2.03
N ILE A 56 -12.35 -1.60 -2.59
CA ILE A 56 -13.58 -1.32 -3.34
C ILE A 56 -14.60 -0.57 -2.47
N LYS A 57 -14.85 -1.06 -1.26
CA LYS A 57 -15.79 -0.44 -0.31
C LYS A 57 -15.34 0.94 0.15
N LEU A 58 -14.05 1.09 0.44
CA LEU A 58 -13.45 2.35 0.89
C LEU A 58 -13.52 3.41 -0.20
N ALA A 59 -13.23 3.03 -1.44
CA ALA A 59 -13.32 3.89 -2.61
C ALA A 59 -14.76 4.36 -2.86
N ALA A 60 -15.73 3.45 -2.77
CA ALA A 60 -17.14 3.78 -2.89
C ALA A 60 -17.61 4.75 -1.78
N ALA A 61 -17.13 4.58 -0.55
CA ALA A 61 -17.50 5.42 0.59
C ALA A 61 -16.89 6.84 0.53
N LEU A 62 -15.70 6.99 -0.07
CA LEU A 62 -14.94 8.25 -0.08
C LEU A 62 -14.89 8.94 -1.45
N GLY A 63 -15.49 8.34 -2.48
CA GLY A 63 -15.62 8.95 -3.81
C GLY A 63 -14.31 8.97 -4.61
N ASN A 64 -13.46 7.95 -4.46
CA ASN A 64 -12.24 7.80 -5.26
C ASN A 64 -12.14 6.39 -5.86
N THR A 65 -10.96 5.99 -6.33
CA THR A 65 -10.74 4.71 -7.02
C THR A 65 -10.12 3.65 -6.10
N PRO A 66 -10.48 2.36 -6.20
CA PRO A 66 -9.81 1.28 -5.45
C PRO A 66 -8.29 1.24 -5.66
N GLU A 67 -7.84 1.55 -6.88
CA GLU A 67 -6.43 1.60 -7.29
C GLU A 67 -5.65 2.64 -6.49
N PHE A 68 -6.25 3.78 -6.15
CA PHE A 68 -5.62 4.81 -5.31
C PHE A 68 -5.15 4.18 -3.98
N TRP A 69 -6.03 3.45 -3.30
CA TRP A 69 -5.71 2.83 -2.02
C TRP A 69 -4.76 1.64 -2.15
N LEU A 70 -4.96 0.80 -3.16
CA LEU A 70 -4.09 -0.36 -3.43
C LEU A 70 -2.67 0.06 -3.78
N ASN A 71 -2.50 1.18 -4.50
CA ASN A 71 -1.18 1.72 -4.82
C ASN A 71 -0.42 2.17 -3.57
N ILE A 72 -1.11 2.72 -2.56
CA ILE A 72 -0.50 3.09 -1.28
C ILE A 72 -0.05 1.83 -0.53
N GLN A 73 -0.92 0.83 -0.43
CA GLN A 73 -0.57 -0.46 0.20
C GLN A 73 0.63 -1.10 -0.50
N HIS A 74 0.62 -1.16 -1.84
CA HIS A 74 1.69 -1.74 -2.64
C HIS A 74 3.01 -0.98 -2.47
N ALA A 75 2.99 0.35 -2.36
CA ALA A 75 4.19 1.14 -2.10
C ALA A 75 4.82 0.78 -0.73
N VAL A 76 3.98 0.64 0.30
CA VAL A 76 4.41 0.22 1.64
C VAL A 76 4.97 -1.19 1.61
N ASP A 77 4.24 -2.15 1.04
CA ASP A 77 4.66 -3.55 0.97
C ASP A 77 6.00 -3.68 0.25
N LEU A 78 6.17 -3.03 -0.90
CA LEU A 78 7.43 -3.04 -1.62
C LEU A 78 8.57 -2.42 -0.83
N TRP A 79 8.32 -1.38 -0.04
CA TRP A 79 9.35 -0.78 0.81
C TRP A 79 9.74 -1.75 1.93
N ASP A 80 8.76 -2.31 2.65
CA ASP A 80 8.99 -3.26 3.75
C ASP A 80 9.69 -4.54 3.25
N THR A 81 9.24 -5.10 2.12
CA THR A 81 9.82 -6.30 1.49
C THR A 81 11.22 -6.04 0.95
N ARG A 82 11.47 -4.93 0.25
CA ARG A 82 12.82 -4.63 -0.26
C ARG A 82 13.84 -4.55 0.87
N ASN A 83 13.52 -3.87 1.97
CA ASN A 83 14.43 -3.78 3.10
C ASN A 83 14.75 -5.15 3.73
N ARG A 84 13.85 -6.13 3.60
CA ARG A 84 14.05 -7.49 4.14
C ARG A 84 14.75 -8.45 3.17
N TYR A 85 14.39 -8.43 1.89
CA TYR A 85 14.74 -9.48 0.93
C TYR A 85 15.71 -9.03 -0.18
N GLN A 86 16.16 -7.77 -0.18
CA GLN A 86 17.05 -7.28 -1.22
C GLN A 86 18.41 -7.99 -1.25
N GLU A 87 18.89 -8.52 -0.11
CA GLU A 87 20.10 -9.33 -0.07
C GLU A 87 19.90 -10.72 -0.67
N GLU A 88 18.78 -11.38 -0.35
CA GLU A 88 18.43 -12.68 -0.93
C GLU A 88 18.28 -12.61 -2.46
N ALA A 89 17.71 -11.51 -2.97
CA ALA A 89 17.56 -11.27 -4.41
C ALA A 89 18.90 -11.26 -5.18
N LYS A 90 20.03 -10.97 -4.52
CA LYS A 90 21.37 -11.00 -5.16
C LYS A 90 21.82 -12.41 -5.52
N PHE A 91 21.29 -13.43 -4.86
CA PHE A 91 21.65 -14.83 -5.07
C PHE A 91 20.73 -15.53 -6.09
N VAL A 92 19.70 -14.84 -6.58
CA VAL A 92 18.80 -15.38 -7.61
C VAL A 92 19.50 -15.35 -8.97
N LYS A 93 19.63 -16.50 -9.61
CA LYS A 93 20.20 -16.63 -10.96
C LYS A 93 19.23 -16.03 -12.00
N PRO A 94 19.61 -14.99 -12.75
CA PRO A 94 18.76 -14.45 -13.81
C PRO A 94 18.65 -15.46 -14.97
N LEU A 95 17.44 -15.65 -15.49
CA LEU A 95 17.19 -16.53 -16.64
C LEU A 95 17.71 -15.94 -17.96
N PHE A 96 17.83 -14.61 -18.01
CA PHE A 96 18.38 -13.90 -19.16
C PHE A 96 19.49 -12.97 -18.66
N VAL A 97 20.72 -13.24 -19.08
CA VAL A 97 21.82 -12.29 -18.99
C VAL A 97 21.81 -11.50 -20.29
N THR A 98 21.70 -10.17 -20.23
CA THR A 98 21.76 -9.31 -21.41
C THR A 98 23.05 -9.61 -22.17
N MET A 99 22.90 -9.98 -23.45
CA MET A 99 24.00 -10.19 -24.40
C MET A 99 24.73 -8.87 -24.70
N GLU A 100 25.48 -8.32 -23.75
CA GLU A 100 26.30 -7.11 -23.99
C GLU A 100 27.76 -7.24 -23.52
N GLN A 101 28.19 -8.40 -23.01
CA GLN A 101 29.58 -8.60 -22.56
C GLN A 101 30.43 -9.53 -23.45
N SER A 102 29.93 -9.95 -24.62
CA SER A 102 30.73 -10.72 -25.61
C SER A 102 31.39 -9.87 -26.71
N ALA A 103 31.23 -8.54 -26.70
CA ALA A 103 31.77 -7.66 -27.74
C ALA A 103 32.92 -6.73 -27.28
N ARG A 104 33.75 -7.20 -26.35
CA ARG A 104 35.09 -6.61 -26.12
C ARG A 104 36.12 -7.73 -26.07
N THR A 105 36.52 -8.15 -27.27
CA THR A 105 37.86 -8.68 -27.55
C THR A 105 38.84 -7.51 -27.53
#